data_AF-A0A349DFJ0-F1
#
_entry.id   AF-A0A349DFJ0-F1
#
_cell.length_a   1.000
_cell.length_b   1.000
_cell.length_c   1.000
_cell.angle_alpha   90.00
_cell.angle_beta   90.00
_cell.angle_gamma   90.00
#
_symmetry.space_group_name_H-M   'P 1'
#
loop_
_entity.id
_entity.type
_entity.pdbx_description
1 polymer ?
#
loop_
_entity_poly.entity_id
_entity_poly.type
_entity_poly.pdbx_seq_one_letter_code
_entity_poly.pdbx_strand_id
1 'polypeptide(L)'
;MLLEENTLTLETPVNTVNPYTALKDIDVIDPFNDDDRETLALIREVLRKRNAIDRFGLTLLHDHFDVNDDEVLVETCDPATRTLTIKPYRNEELKEADIEEDGYVQTNWRFDENDPQNLFCVQVCLAHTGGPGHIGNL
;
A
#
# COMPACT_ATOMS: atom_id res chain seq x y z
N MET A 1 -24.37 6.87 -0.08
CA MET A 1 -23.67 6.54 -1.33
C MET A 1 -22.86 5.31 -0.99
N LEU A 2 -23.35 4.16 -1.40
CA LEU A 2 -22.67 2.88 -1.18
C LEU A 2 -21.41 2.96 -2.02
N LEU A 3 -20.24 2.93 -1.37
CA LEU A 3 -19.00 2.65 -2.07
C LEU A 3 -19.20 1.23 -2.59
N GLU A 4 -19.25 1.07 -3.91
CA GLU A 4 -19.21 -0.26 -4.51
C GLU A 4 -17.99 -0.96 -3.93
N GLU A 5 -18.18 -2.18 -3.42
CA GLU A 5 -17.10 -2.99 -2.90
C GLU A 5 -16.10 -3.17 -4.04
N ASN A 6 -15.01 -2.40 -3.99
CA ASN A 6 -13.89 -2.55 -4.91
C ASN A 6 -13.15 -3.83 -4.51
N THR A 7 -13.80 -4.97 -4.73
CA THR A 7 -13.15 -6.27 -4.74
C THR A 7 -12.21 -6.23 -5.92
N LEU A 8 -10.96 -5.85 -5.64
CA LEU A 8 -9.85 -5.94 -6.56
C LEU A 8 -9.59 -7.43 -6.80
N THR A 9 -10.38 -8.05 -7.67
CA THR A 9 -10.14 -9.43 -8.12
C THR A 9 -8.79 -9.45 -8.82
N LEU A 10 -7.89 -10.35 -8.43
CA LEU A 10 -6.58 -10.56 -9.04
C LEU A 10 -6.64 -10.81 -10.57
N GLU A 11 -7.83 -11.01 -11.13
CA GLU A 11 -8.08 -11.21 -12.57
C GLU A 11 -8.27 -9.91 -13.37
N THR A 12 -8.39 -8.75 -12.73
CA THR A 12 -8.49 -7.48 -13.47
C THR A 12 -7.23 -6.65 -13.24
N PRO A 13 -6.39 -6.41 -14.26
CA PRO A 13 -5.41 -5.33 -14.17
C PRO A 13 -6.22 -4.03 -14.19
N VAL A 14 -6.65 -3.58 -13.01
CA VAL A 14 -7.32 -2.28 -12.86
C VAL A 14 -6.24 -1.21 -12.93
N ASN A 15 -5.74 -0.99 -14.13
CA ASN A 15 -5.00 0.17 -14.66
C ASN A 15 -3.75 -0.21 -15.46
N THR A 16 -3.59 0.50 -16.58
CA THR A 16 -2.47 0.41 -17.52
C THR A 16 -1.29 1.31 -17.14
N VAL A 17 -1.28 1.86 -15.92
CA VAL A 17 -0.29 2.83 -15.46
C VAL A 17 0.30 2.33 -14.16
N ASN A 18 1.61 2.14 -14.17
CA ASN A 18 2.38 1.73 -13.01
C ASN A 18 2.39 2.84 -11.95
N PRO A 19 1.91 2.57 -10.71
CA PRO A 19 1.75 3.58 -9.68
C PRO A 19 3.06 4.05 -9.05
N TYR A 20 4.21 3.53 -9.50
CA TYR A 20 5.54 3.92 -9.04
C TYR A 20 6.25 4.89 -10.00
N THR A 21 5.98 4.85 -11.31
CA THR A 21 6.74 5.57 -12.36
C THR A 21 6.93 7.09 -12.15
N ALA A 22 6.08 7.74 -11.35
CA ALA A 22 6.15 9.18 -11.06
C ALA A 22 6.78 9.52 -9.69
N LEU A 23 7.20 8.53 -8.90
CA LEU A 23 7.81 8.75 -7.60
C LEU A 23 9.31 9.04 -7.76
N LYS A 24 9.85 9.83 -6.84
CA LYS A 24 11.29 10.06 -6.77
C LYS A 24 11.94 8.96 -5.94
N ASP A 25 13.18 8.63 -6.27
CA ASP A 25 14.02 7.82 -5.40
C ASP A 25 14.16 8.47 -4.02
N ILE A 26 14.11 7.66 -2.95
CA ILE A 26 14.24 8.13 -1.57
C ILE A 26 15.48 9.01 -1.34
N ASP A 27 16.57 8.73 -2.04
CA ASP A 27 17.85 9.43 -1.87
C ASP A 27 17.79 10.87 -2.40
N VAL A 28 16.73 11.23 -3.16
CA VAL A 28 16.54 12.55 -3.75
C VAL A 28 15.19 13.19 -3.38
N ILE A 29 14.49 12.65 -2.39
CA ILE A 29 13.29 13.29 -1.81
C ILE A 29 13.72 14.53 -1.01
N ASP A 30 12.93 15.60 -1.15
CA ASP A 30 13.11 16.82 -0.37
C ASP A 30 12.90 16.53 1.14
N PRO A 31 13.75 17.04 2.04
CA PRO A 31 13.56 16.84 3.47
C PRO A 31 12.22 17.38 3.97
N PHE A 32 11.64 16.69 4.96
CA PHE A 32 10.41 17.09 5.62
C PHE A 32 10.48 18.53 6.12
N ASN A 33 9.51 19.36 5.75
CA ASN A 33 9.49 20.80 6.03
C ASN A 33 8.18 21.25 6.73
N ASP A 34 8.01 22.56 6.89
CA ASP A 34 6.84 23.13 7.59
C ASP A 34 5.54 23.06 6.77
N ASP A 35 5.62 23.11 5.44
CA ASP A 35 4.46 22.94 4.56
C ASP A 35 3.94 21.49 4.62
N ASP A 36 4.85 20.52 4.71
CA ASP A 36 4.49 19.11 4.95
C ASP A 36 3.79 18.97 6.31
N ARG A 37 4.30 19.63 7.36
CA ARG A 37 3.70 19.62 8.68
C ARG A 37 2.29 20.20 8.69
N GLU A 38 2.06 21.32 8.01
CA GLU A 38 0.71 21.88 7.84
C GLU A 38 -0.22 20.91 7.12
N THR A 39 0.27 20.28 6.04
CA THR A 39 -0.48 19.28 5.27
C THR A 39 -0.89 18.10 6.15
N LEU A 40 0.04 17.54 6.93
CA LEU A 40 -0.25 16.43 7.84
C LEU A 40 -1.23 16.83 8.96
N ALA A 41 -1.18 18.07 9.44
CA ALA A 41 -2.13 18.58 10.42
C ALA A 41 -3.56 18.63 9.87
N LEU A 42 -3.73 19.01 8.60
CA LEU A 42 -5.04 19.00 7.93
C LEU A 42 -5.59 17.57 7.78
N ILE A 43 -4.76 16.62 7.37
CA ILE A 43 -5.16 15.21 7.24
C ILE A 43 -5.56 14.64 8.60
N ARG A 44 -4.78 14.91 9.66
CA ARG A 44 -5.11 14.51 11.03
C ARG A 44 -6.50 14.98 11.44
N GLU A 45 -6.88 16.20 11.11
CA GLU A 45 -8.22 16.72 11.43
C GLU A 45 -9.34 16.02 10.64
N VAL A 46 -9.09 15.61 9.39
CA VAL A 46 -10.04 14.79 8.62
C VAL A 46 -10.22 13.43 9.27
N LEU A 47 -9.12 12.72 9.59
CA LEU A 47 -9.18 11.40 10.23
C LEU A 47 -9.90 11.46 11.58
N ARG A 48 -9.60 12.48 12.41
CA ARG A 48 -10.28 12.71 13.68
C ARG A 48 -11.79 12.91 13.50
N LYS A 49 -12.21 13.76 12.55
CA LYS A 49 -13.64 14.03 12.27
C LYS A 49 -14.40 12.79 11.78
N ARG A 50 -13.69 11.81 11.20
CA ARG A 50 -14.26 10.56 10.69
C ARG A 50 -14.12 9.39 11.67
N ASN A 51 -13.63 9.62 12.89
CA ASN A 51 -13.29 8.57 13.87
C ASN A 51 -12.35 7.49 13.28
N ALA A 52 -11.44 7.91 12.41
CA ALA A 52 -10.51 7.02 11.70
C ALA A 52 -9.05 7.24 12.12
N ILE A 53 -8.81 8.05 13.16
CA ILE A 53 -7.47 8.43 13.62
C ILE A 53 -6.65 7.25 14.14
N ASP A 54 -7.31 6.23 14.67
CA ASP A 54 -6.68 4.99 15.14
C ASP A 54 -6.69 3.88 14.08
N ARG A 55 -7.17 4.17 12.87
CA ARG A 55 -7.33 3.18 11.79
C ARG A 55 -6.36 3.37 10.63
N PHE A 56 -6.03 4.62 10.32
CA PHE A 56 -5.21 4.97 9.16
C PHE A 56 -4.05 5.88 9.56
N GLY A 57 -2.90 5.61 8.96
CA GLY A 57 -1.72 6.47 8.99
C GLY A 57 -1.38 6.98 7.60
N LEU A 58 -0.19 7.55 7.46
CA LEU A 58 0.35 8.03 6.20
C LEU A 58 1.76 7.46 6.03
N THR A 59 2.13 7.20 4.78
CA THR A 59 3.50 6.89 4.39
C THR A 59 3.98 7.90 3.36
N LEU A 60 5.27 8.19 3.35
CA LEU A 60 5.89 9.03 2.32
C LEU A 60 5.94 8.23 1.02
N LEU A 61 5.46 8.80 -0.08
CA LEU A 61 5.57 8.19 -1.39
C LEU A 61 6.97 8.42 -1.96
N HIS A 62 7.68 7.33 -2.25
CA HIS A 62 9.02 7.31 -2.82
C HIS A 62 9.26 5.94 -3.46
N ASP A 63 10.29 5.86 -4.30
CA ASP A 63 10.80 4.60 -4.80
C ASP A 63 12.14 4.27 -4.14
N HIS A 64 12.43 2.98 -4.02
CA HIS A 64 13.75 2.46 -3.62
C HIS A 64 14.46 1.74 -4.76
N PHE A 65 13.68 1.25 -5.72
CA PHE A 65 14.10 0.48 -6.88
C PHE A 65 12.93 0.43 -7.87
N ASP A 66 13.23 0.09 -9.12
CA ASP A 66 12.22 -0.02 -10.17
C ASP A 66 11.25 -1.19 -9.87
N VAL A 67 9.96 -0.90 -9.88
CA VAL A 67 8.88 -1.90 -9.89
C VAL A 67 8.32 -1.92 -11.30
N ASN A 68 8.28 -3.09 -11.95
CA ASN A 68 7.79 -3.21 -13.32
C ASN A 68 6.26 -3.22 -13.39
N ASP A 69 5.71 -2.96 -14.58
CA ASP A 69 4.27 -2.88 -14.81
C ASP A 69 3.51 -4.19 -14.49
N ASP A 70 4.20 -5.32 -14.51
CA ASP A 70 3.67 -6.66 -14.19
C ASP A 70 4.02 -7.14 -12.77
N GLU A 71 4.58 -6.26 -11.93
CA GLU A 71 4.98 -6.55 -10.56
C GLU A 71 4.11 -5.83 -9.52
N VAL A 72 3.92 -6.49 -8.38
CA VAL A 72 3.31 -5.90 -7.17
C VAL A 72 4.24 -6.10 -5.98
N LEU A 73 4.29 -5.12 -5.09
CA LEU A 73 5.02 -5.25 -3.84
C LEU A 73 4.20 -6.03 -2.82
N VAL A 74 4.74 -7.15 -2.37
CA VAL A 74 4.13 -7.99 -1.34
C VAL A 74 4.96 -7.93 -0.07
N GLU A 75 4.27 -7.60 1.02
CA GLU A 75 4.78 -7.67 2.38
C GLU A 75 4.50 -9.06 2.98
N THR A 76 5.52 -9.60 3.64
CA THR A 76 5.44 -10.85 4.42
C THR A 76 5.99 -10.64 5.82
N CYS A 77 5.40 -11.31 6.81
CA CYS A 77 5.80 -11.21 8.21
C CYS A 77 6.29 -12.56 8.74
N ASP A 78 7.53 -12.57 9.24
CA ASP A 78 8.06 -13.65 10.05
C ASP A 78 8.10 -13.22 11.52
N PRO A 79 7.12 -13.65 12.36
CA PRO A 79 7.07 -13.27 13.77
C PRO A 79 8.20 -13.90 14.60
N ALA A 80 8.75 -15.03 14.18
CA ALA A 80 9.77 -15.76 14.93
C ALA A 80 11.11 -15.02 14.85
N THR A 81 11.45 -14.51 13.66
CA THR A 81 12.64 -13.67 13.46
C THR A 81 12.36 -12.18 13.64
N ARG A 82 11.08 -11.79 13.76
CA ARG A 82 10.61 -10.39 13.82
C ARG A 82 11.03 -9.60 12.58
N THR A 83 10.86 -10.22 11.42
CA THR A 83 11.26 -9.66 10.13
C THR A 83 10.03 -9.34 9.30
N LEU A 84 9.98 -8.13 8.75
CA LEU A 84 9.10 -7.79 7.64
C LEU A 84 9.93 -7.76 6.37
N THR A 85 9.44 -8.42 5.32
CA THR A 85 10.06 -8.39 4.00
C THR A 85 9.06 -7.88 2.99
N ILE A 86 9.43 -6.81 2.28
CA ILE A 86 8.71 -6.29 1.13
C ILE A 86 9.56 -6.60 -0.10
N LYS A 87 8.97 -7.23 -1.11
CA LYS A 87 9.65 -7.51 -2.37
C LYS A 87 8.66 -7.51 -3.54
N PRO A 88 9.12 -7.20 -4.76
CA PRO A 88 8.29 -7.34 -5.95
C PRO A 88 8.01 -8.81 -6.23
N TYR A 89 6.81 -9.08 -6.68
CA TYR A 89 6.35 -10.35 -7.23
C TYR A 89 5.68 -10.09 -8.55
N ARG A 90 5.93 -10.95 -9.54
CA ARG A 90 5.17 -10.90 -10.79
C ARG A 90 3.76 -11.41 -10.55
N ASN A 91 2.80 -10.88 -11.31
CA ASN A 91 1.40 -11.31 -11.22
C ASN A 91 1.22 -12.83 -11.42
N GLU A 92 2.04 -13.45 -12.27
CA GLU A 92 2.03 -14.91 -12.49
C GLU A 92 2.59 -15.69 -11.28
N GLU A 93 3.58 -15.14 -10.59
CA GLU A 93 4.21 -15.73 -9.39
C GLU A 93 3.34 -15.61 -8.14
N LEU A 94 2.42 -14.64 -8.08
CA LEU A 94 1.42 -14.57 -7.01
C LEU A 94 0.53 -15.82 -6.98
N LYS A 95 0.22 -16.40 -8.15
CA LYS A 95 -0.48 -17.68 -8.26
C LYS A 95 0.38 -18.84 -7.80
N GLU A 96 1.71 -18.77 -7.97
CA GLU A 96 2.67 -19.77 -7.51
C GLU A 96 2.95 -19.69 -6.00
N ALA A 97 2.70 -18.53 -5.39
CA ALA A 97 2.87 -18.30 -3.95
C ALA A 97 1.71 -18.84 -3.09
N ASP A 98 0.75 -19.57 -3.68
CA ASP A 98 -0.43 -20.16 -3.02
C ASP A 98 -1.28 -19.11 -2.26
N ILE A 99 -1.33 -17.89 -2.81
CA ILE A 99 -2.12 -16.79 -2.27
C ILE A 99 -3.56 -17.00 -2.77
N GLU A 100 -4.43 -17.53 -1.92
CA GLU A 100 -5.86 -17.61 -2.20
C GLU A 100 -6.46 -16.20 -2.42
N GLU A 101 -7.62 -16.11 -3.07
CA GLU A 101 -8.29 -14.83 -3.38
C GLU A 101 -8.54 -13.96 -2.12
N ASP A 102 -8.68 -14.60 -0.95
CA ASP A 102 -8.82 -13.95 0.37
C ASP A 102 -7.50 -13.96 1.19
N GLY A 103 -6.39 -14.38 0.57
CA GLY A 103 -5.10 -14.64 1.21
C GLY A 103 -4.24 -13.39 1.46
N TYR A 104 -4.75 -12.19 1.19
CA TYR A 104 -4.01 -10.94 1.36
C TYR A 104 -4.86 -9.79 1.91
N VAL A 105 -4.20 -8.85 2.58
CA VAL A 105 -4.79 -7.60 3.08
C VAL A 105 -4.07 -6.44 2.44
N GLN A 106 -4.82 -5.49 1.87
CA GLN A 106 -4.27 -4.24 1.37
C GLN A 106 -3.73 -3.40 2.53
N THR A 107 -2.52 -2.86 2.39
CA THR A 107 -1.86 -2.11 3.48
C THR A 107 -1.43 -0.70 3.08
N ASN A 108 -1.15 -0.46 1.80
CA ASN A 108 -0.82 0.88 1.31
C ASN A 108 -1.61 1.25 0.05
N TRP A 109 -2.11 2.48 0.04
CA TRP A 109 -2.85 3.05 -1.07
C TRP A 109 -2.25 4.39 -1.50
N ARG A 110 -2.29 4.66 -2.80
CA ARG A 110 -1.94 5.94 -3.40
C ARG A 110 -3.18 6.53 -4.08
N PHE A 111 -3.45 7.81 -3.86
CA PHE A 111 -4.50 8.53 -4.58
C PHE A 111 -4.09 8.75 -6.04
N ASP A 112 -5.06 8.61 -6.95
CA ASP A 112 -4.90 9.06 -8.33
C ASP A 112 -5.00 10.59 -8.40
N GLU A 113 -4.07 11.21 -9.11
CA GLU A 113 -4.08 12.66 -9.34
C GLU A 113 -5.21 13.08 -10.29
N ASN A 114 -5.62 12.19 -11.21
CA ASN A 114 -6.59 12.48 -12.26
C ASN A 114 -8.03 12.12 -11.86
N ASP A 115 -8.20 11.21 -10.89
CA ASP A 115 -9.51 10.82 -10.37
C ASP A 115 -9.50 10.74 -8.83
N PRO A 116 -10.13 11.72 -8.13
CA PRO A 116 -10.15 11.75 -6.68
C PRO A 116 -10.97 10.61 -6.04
N GLN A 117 -11.72 9.84 -6.83
CA GLN A 117 -12.41 8.64 -6.37
C GLN A 117 -11.56 7.38 -6.49
N ASN A 118 -10.45 7.46 -7.23
CA ASN A 118 -9.60 6.32 -7.50
C ASN A 118 -8.45 6.21 -6.47
N LEU A 119 -8.24 4.98 -6.01
CA LEU A 119 -7.24 4.59 -5.00
C LEU A 119 -6.48 3.38 -5.53
N PHE A 120 -5.19 3.54 -5.80
CA PHE A 120 -4.31 2.45 -6.18
C PHE A 120 -3.83 1.71 -4.94
N CYS A 121 -4.12 0.42 -4.83
CA CYS A 121 -3.43 -0.42 -3.85
C CYS A 121 -2.02 -0.71 -4.36
N VAL A 122 -1.00 -0.23 -3.65
CA VAL A 122 0.41 -0.38 -4.05
C VAL A 122 1.12 -1.49 -3.28
N GLN A 123 0.66 -1.81 -2.07
CA GLN A 123 1.25 -2.91 -1.29
C GLN A 123 0.17 -3.72 -0.59
N VAL A 124 0.39 -5.04 -0.58
CA VAL A 124 -0.47 -6.02 0.10
C VAL A 124 0.37 -6.85 1.07
N CYS A 125 -0.26 -7.35 2.13
CA CYS A 125 0.34 -8.24 3.10
C CYS A 125 -0.32 -9.62 3.02
N LEU A 126 0.46 -10.70 3.03
CA LEU A 126 -0.11 -12.06 3.02
C LEU A 126 -0.73 -12.41 4.37
N ALA A 127 -2.02 -12.74 4.35
CA ALA A 127 -2.83 -12.98 5.52
C ALA A 127 -2.68 -14.42 6.07
N HIS A 128 -2.22 -15.40 5.26
CA HIS A 128 -2.40 -16.83 5.56
C HIS A 128 -1.18 -17.73 5.29
N THR A 129 -0.04 -17.43 5.90
CA THR A 129 1.04 -18.43 6.08
C THR A 129 1.37 -18.62 7.56
N GLY A 130 0.35 -18.91 8.39
CA GLY A 130 0.53 -19.44 9.76
C GLY A 130 1.21 -18.54 10.80
N GLY A 131 1.56 -17.30 10.45
CA GLY A 131 2.03 -16.26 11.37
C GLY A 131 0.93 -15.24 11.68
N PRO A 132 0.99 -14.52 12.82
CA PRO A 132 0.08 -13.41 13.07
C PRO A 132 0.34 -12.34 11.99
N GLY A 133 -0.70 -12.04 11.21
CA GLY A 133 -0.70 -10.93 10.28
C GLY A 133 -0.34 -9.60 10.95
N HIS A 134 -0.09 -8.58 10.13
CA HIS A 134 0.43 -7.28 10.54
C HIS A 134 -0.24 -6.73 11.82
N ILE A 135 0.48 -6.77 12.95
CA ILE A 135 0.18 -6.01 14.17
C ILE A 135 1.25 -4.93 14.29
N GLY A 136 0.97 -3.75 13.75
CA GLY A 136 1.72 -2.55 14.12
C GLY A 136 1.32 -2.14 15.54
N ASN A 137 2.29 -2.06 16.45
CA ASN A 137 2.17 -1.27 17.69
C ASN A 137 3.57 -0.90 18.18
N LEU A 138 3.85 0.41 18.21
CA LEU A 138 4.08 1.20 19.42
C LEU A 138 3.65 2.65 19.15
#